data_AF-A0A351F852-F1
#
_entry.id   AF-A0A351F852-F1
#
_cell.length_a   1.000
_cell.length_b   1.000
_cell.length_c   1.000
_cell.angle_alpha   90.00
_cell.angle_beta   90.00
_cell.angle_gamma   90.00
#
_symmetry.space_group_name_H-M   'P 1'
#
loop_
_entity.id
_entity.type
_entity.pdbx_description
1 polymer ?
#
loop_
_entity_poly.entity_id
_entity_poly.type
_entity_poly.pdbx_seq_one_letter_code
_entity_poly.pdbx_strand_id
1 'polypeptide(L)'
;MKKIISIVLLVLMFVITLGTYASAVSEANEATYTTYFEDGSYIITTISEESFVTRAASTKSGKKTTTFYNSDNVAQWSATLSGTFTYNGSSATCTASSITHKIYSSNWKITSASATKSGNKATGNVTAKRYLVGIPVQTNNRTITLTCSASGVLS
;
A
#
# COMPACT_ATOMS: atom_id res chain seq x y z
N MET A 1 -38.03 37.71 34.74
CA MET A 1 -36.76 37.55 34.01
C MET A 1 -35.90 36.35 34.46
N LYS A 2 -36.02 35.81 35.68
CA LYS A 2 -35.25 34.62 36.11
C LYS A 2 -35.69 33.28 35.50
N LYS A 3 -36.99 33.11 35.22
CA LYS A 3 -37.53 31.85 34.64
C LYS A 3 -37.26 31.68 33.14
N ILE A 4 -37.14 32.79 32.40
CA ILE A 4 -36.89 32.78 30.94
C ILE A 4 -35.42 32.46 30.65
N ILE A 5 -34.49 33.00 31.46
CA ILE A 5 -33.05 32.70 31.37
C ILE A 5 -32.78 31.22 31.63
N SER A 6 -33.50 30.60 32.57
CA SER A 6 -33.34 29.18 32.91
C SER A 6 -33.81 28.22 31.82
N ILE A 7 -34.81 28.63 31.01
CA ILE A 7 -35.33 27.82 29.89
C ILE A 7 -34.42 27.94 28.66
N VAL A 8 -33.85 29.12 28.40
CA VAL A 8 -32.89 29.33 27.31
C VAL A 8 -31.58 28.57 27.55
N LEU A 9 -31.10 28.48 28.80
CA LEU A 9 -29.92 27.66 29.14
C LEU A 9 -30.16 26.15 28.95
N LEU A 10 -31.37 25.66 29.24
CA LEU A 10 -31.70 24.23 29.11
C LEU A 10 -31.82 23.78 27.65
N VAL A 11 -32.34 24.65 26.78
CA VAL A 11 -32.41 24.40 25.33
C VAL A 11 -31.02 24.43 24.69
N LEU A 12 -30.12 25.30 25.18
CA LEU A 12 -28.75 25.39 24.67
C LEU A 12 -27.91 24.13 24.99
N MET A 13 -28.19 23.44 26.10
CA MET A 13 -27.51 22.18 26.43
C MET A 13 -28.01 20.98 25.60
N PHE A 14 -29.24 21.01 25.08
CA PHE A 14 -29.79 19.89 24.29
C PHE A 14 -29.31 19.88 22.83
N VAL A 15 -28.81 21.01 22.31
CA VAL A 15 -28.33 21.13 20.93
C VAL A 15 -26.89 20.62 20.77
N ILE A 16 -26.14 20.46 21.87
CA ILE A 16 -24.72 20.04 21.85
C ILE A 16 -24.55 18.51 21.83
N THR A 17 -25.61 17.72 22.08
CA THR A 17 -25.54 16.25 22.05
C THR A 17 -25.67 15.64 20.66
N LEU A 18 -25.79 16.46 19.61
CA LEU A 18 -25.57 16.01 18.23
C LEU A 18 -24.06 15.96 17.96
N GLY A 19 -23.36 15.18 18.79
CA GLY A 19 -21.96 14.85 18.63
C GLY A 19 -21.79 14.10 17.32
N THR A 20 -21.20 14.81 16.37
CA THR A 20 -20.61 14.33 15.12
C THR A 20 -20.29 12.83 15.14
N TYR A 21 -20.89 12.07 14.22
CA TYR A 21 -20.34 10.78 13.82
C TYR A 21 -18.98 11.08 13.18
N ALA A 22 -17.92 11.04 13.98
CA ALA A 22 -16.57 10.97 13.45
C ALA A 22 -16.45 9.59 12.78
N SER A 23 -16.76 9.53 11.49
CA SER A 23 -16.27 8.46 10.65
C SER A 23 -14.76 8.49 10.80
N ALA A 24 -14.20 7.49 11.49
CA ALA A 24 -12.77 7.28 11.53
C ALA A 24 -12.34 7.03 10.07
N VAL A 25 -11.94 8.09 9.37
CA VAL A 25 -11.14 7.97 8.17
C VAL A 25 -9.85 7.38 8.67
N SER A 26 -9.70 6.07 8.48
CA SER A 26 -8.44 5.39 8.69
C SER A 26 -7.41 6.10 7.81
N GLU A 27 -6.53 6.90 8.41
CA GLU A 27 -5.36 7.40 7.73
C GLU A 27 -4.60 6.17 7.20
N ALA A 28 -4.50 6.06 5.88
CA ALA A 28 -3.67 5.03 5.28
C ALA A 28 -2.24 5.32 5.72
N ASN A 29 -1.67 4.45 6.56
CA ASN A 29 -0.25 4.50 6.89
C ASN A 29 0.53 4.19 5.62
N GLU A 30 0.92 5.23 4.89
CA GLU A 30 1.73 5.10 3.68
C GLU A 30 3.20 5.39 3.98
N ALA A 31 4.06 4.43 3.68
CA ALA A 31 5.52 4.60 3.78
C ALA A 31 6.11 4.59 2.37
N THR A 32 6.90 5.60 2.03
CA THR A 32 7.51 5.75 0.70
C THR A 32 9.03 5.84 0.79
N TYR A 33 9.73 5.14 -0.11
CA TYR A 33 11.18 5.05 -0.18
C TYR A 33 11.62 5.27 -1.63
N THR A 34 12.70 6.02 -1.83
CA THR A 34 13.30 6.23 -3.15
C THR A 34 14.68 5.62 -3.22
N THR A 35 14.98 4.89 -4.30
CA THR A 35 16.30 4.33 -4.59
C THR A 35 16.78 4.84 -5.92
N TYR A 36 17.87 5.61 -5.92
CA TYR A 36 18.50 6.17 -7.11
C TYR A 36 19.58 5.24 -7.68
N PHE A 37 19.77 5.27 -9.00
CA PHE A 37 20.81 4.54 -9.71
C PHE A 37 21.82 5.52 -10.35
N GLU A 38 23.00 5.03 -10.70
CA GLU A 38 24.09 5.84 -11.28
C GLU A 38 23.74 6.46 -12.64
N ASP A 39 22.84 5.82 -13.40
CA ASP A 39 22.34 6.33 -14.68
C ASP A 39 21.27 7.43 -14.53
N GLY A 40 21.01 7.89 -13.31
CA GLY A 40 20.00 8.89 -12.98
C GLY A 40 18.57 8.35 -12.92
N SER A 41 18.33 7.10 -13.30
CA SER A 41 17.03 6.46 -13.09
C SER A 41 16.81 6.18 -11.60
N TYR A 42 15.55 5.96 -11.21
CA TYR A 42 15.22 5.68 -9.82
C TYR A 42 13.95 4.85 -9.68
N ILE A 43 13.79 4.26 -8.50
CA ILE A 43 12.58 3.56 -8.09
C ILE A 43 11.96 4.25 -6.90
N ILE A 44 10.66 4.47 -6.98
CA ILE A 44 9.83 4.79 -5.81
C ILE A 44 9.14 3.50 -5.36
N THR A 45 9.29 3.16 -4.09
CA THR A 45 8.58 2.07 -3.43
C THR A 45 7.62 2.64 -2.40
N THR A 46 6.34 2.31 -2.50
CA THR A 46 5.30 2.72 -1.54
C THR A 46 4.64 1.50 -0.92
N ILE A 47 4.51 1.50 0.40
CA ILE A 47 3.74 0.54 1.16
C ILE A 47 2.47 1.24 1.62
N SER A 48 1.31 0.64 1.35
CA SER A 48 0.01 1.15 1.77
C SER A 48 -0.78 0.03 2.45
N GLU A 49 -1.39 0.34 3.58
CA GLU A 49 -2.27 -0.59 4.29
C GLU A 49 -3.71 -0.46 3.75
N GLU A 50 -4.41 -1.59 3.59
CA GLU A 50 -5.85 -1.55 3.31
C GLU A 50 -6.61 -1.60 4.64
N SER A 51 -7.43 -0.59 4.88
CA SER A 51 -8.17 -0.45 6.13
C SER A 51 -9.39 -1.36 6.15
N PHE A 52 -9.42 -2.32 7.08
CA PHE A 52 -10.62 -3.10 7.38
C PHE A 52 -10.92 -3.02 8.88
N VAL A 53 -12.16 -2.69 9.23
CA VAL A 53 -12.65 -2.76 10.61
C VAL A 53 -13.30 -4.11 10.82
N THR A 54 -12.50 -5.19 10.98
CA THR A 54 -13.04 -6.51 11.33
C THR A 54 -12.44 -6.98 12.64
N ARG A 55 -13.26 -6.95 13.71
CA ARG A 55 -12.91 -7.38 15.09
C ARG A 55 -12.76 -8.91 15.23
N ALA A 56 -12.89 -9.67 14.16
CA ALA A 56 -12.87 -11.12 14.17
C ALA A 56 -11.60 -11.62 13.47
N ALA A 57 -10.62 -12.07 14.27
CA ALA A 57 -9.30 -12.54 13.86
C ALA A 57 -8.47 -11.52 13.05
N SER A 58 -7.65 -10.75 13.76
CA SER A 58 -6.52 -9.91 13.32
C SER A 58 -5.97 -10.25 11.92
N THR A 59 -6.69 -9.80 10.89
CA THR A 59 -6.36 -9.97 9.49
C THR A 59 -6.01 -8.61 8.94
N LYS A 60 -4.95 -8.52 8.16
CA LYS A 60 -4.48 -7.28 7.56
C LYS A 60 -4.08 -7.54 6.12
N SER A 61 -4.38 -6.59 5.25
CA SER A 61 -3.88 -6.59 3.89
C SER A 61 -3.16 -5.29 3.64
N GLY A 62 -2.23 -5.35 2.71
CA GLY A 62 -1.57 -4.17 2.22
C GLY A 62 -0.96 -4.43 0.87
N LYS A 63 -0.41 -3.36 0.32
CA LYS A 63 0.23 -3.35 -0.98
C LYS A 63 1.62 -2.80 -0.84
N LYS A 64 2.54 -3.36 -1.60
CA LYS A 64 3.88 -2.79 -1.84
C LYS A 64 4.03 -2.57 -3.33
N THR A 65 4.06 -1.30 -3.73
CA THR A 65 4.18 -0.88 -5.11
C THR A 65 5.58 -0.38 -5.37
N THR A 66 6.22 -0.87 -6.42
CA THR A 66 7.46 -0.32 -6.97
C THR A 66 7.15 0.33 -8.31
N THR A 67 7.63 1.55 -8.53
CA THR A 67 7.51 2.27 -9.80
C THR A 67 8.89 2.69 -10.26
N PHE A 68 9.26 2.31 -11.49
CA PHE A 68 10.53 2.67 -12.11
C PHE A 68 10.36 3.94 -12.94
N TYR A 69 11.26 4.90 -12.72
CA TYR A 69 11.37 6.17 -13.43
C TYR A 69 12.71 6.23 -14.17
N ASN A 70 12.72 6.82 -15.35
CA ASN A 70 13.98 7.14 -16.05
C ASN A 70 14.61 8.42 -15.47
N SER A 71 15.79 8.78 -15.98
CA SER A 71 16.51 10.01 -15.62
C SER A 71 15.74 11.31 -15.90
N ASP A 72 14.74 11.26 -16.78
CA ASP A 72 13.88 12.39 -17.13
C ASP A 72 12.66 12.52 -16.21
N ASN A 73 12.60 11.75 -15.10
CA ASN A 73 11.48 11.69 -14.16
C ASN A 73 10.16 11.18 -14.78
N VAL A 74 10.23 10.38 -15.84
CA VAL A 74 9.06 9.76 -16.48
C VAL A 74 8.87 8.34 -15.97
N ALA A 75 7.70 8.05 -15.41
CA ALA A 75 7.32 6.70 -15.00
C ALA A 75 7.29 5.77 -16.22
N GLN A 76 7.95 4.63 -16.10
CA GLN A 76 8.11 3.68 -17.21
C GLN A 76 7.21 2.46 -17.01
N TRP A 77 7.23 1.87 -15.82
CA TRP A 77 6.38 0.76 -15.40
C TRP A 77 6.27 0.71 -13.88
N SER A 78 5.24 0.05 -13.37
CA SER A 78 5.09 -0.27 -11.95
C SER A 78 4.65 -1.71 -11.75
N ALA A 79 4.97 -2.26 -10.58
CA ALA A 79 4.46 -3.53 -10.10
C ALA A 79 3.97 -3.39 -8.67
N THR A 80 2.80 -3.95 -8.39
CA THR A 80 2.12 -3.89 -7.09
C THR A 80 1.94 -5.30 -6.56
N LEU A 81 2.63 -5.59 -5.46
CA LEU A 81 2.45 -6.83 -4.69
C LEU A 81 1.37 -6.59 -3.64
N SER A 82 0.28 -7.35 -3.71
CA SER A 82 -0.76 -7.38 -2.68
C SER A 82 -0.55 -8.60 -1.79
N GLY A 83 -0.61 -8.41 -0.47
CA GLY A 83 -0.53 -9.49 0.50
C GLY A 83 -1.65 -9.39 1.52
N THR A 84 -2.20 -10.54 1.92
CA THR A 84 -3.12 -10.67 3.06
C THR A 84 -2.47 -11.56 4.11
N PHE A 85 -2.61 -11.14 5.37
CA PHE A 85 -1.93 -11.73 6.51
C PHE A 85 -2.90 -11.90 7.68
N THR A 86 -2.75 -12.99 8.43
CA THR A 86 -3.31 -13.13 9.78
C THR A 86 -2.20 -12.92 10.79
N TYR A 87 -2.50 -12.32 11.94
CA TYR A 87 -1.56 -12.11 13.04
C TYR A 87 -2.27 -12.30 14.38
N ASN A 88 -1.56 -12.46 15.50
CA ASN A 88 -2.19 -12.68 16.81
C ASN A 88 -1.42 -12.09 17.99
N GLY A 89 -0.48 -11.16 17.73
CA GLY A 89 0.41 -10.61 18.74
C GLY A 89 1.66 -11.45 19.00
N SER A 90 1.64 -12.76 18.69
CA SER A 90 2.79 -13.67 18.85
C SER A 90 3.41 -14.11 17.53
N SER A 91 2.60 -14.27 16.49
CA SER A 91 3.02 -14.69 15.15
C SER A 91 2.19 -14.02 14.06
N ALA A 92 2.67 -14.09 12.82
CA ALA A 92 1.92 -13.70 11.62
C ALA A 92 2.12 -14.70 10.49
N THR A 93 1.11 -14.82 9.62
CA THR A 93 1.10 -15.75 8.48
C THR A 93 0.50 -15.06 7.26
N CYS A 94 1.17 -15.15 6.12
CA CYS A 94 0.65 -14.69 4.84
C CYS A 94 -0.33 -15.74 4.28
N THR A 95 -1.59 -15.33 4.13
CA THR A 95 -2.68 -16.20 3.66
C THR A 95 -2.92 -16.06 2.17
N ALA A 96 -2.68 -14.88 1.59
CA ALA A 96 -2.80 -14.63 0.15
C ALA A 96 -1.70 -13.70 -0.35
N SER A 97 -1.28 -13.91 -1.60
CA SER A 97 -0.32 -13.07 -2.30
C SER A 97 -0.69 -13.00 -3.77
N SER A 98 -0.66 -11.80 -4.36
CA SER A 98 -0.89 -11.58 -5.78
C SER A 98 -0.04 -10.42 -6.29
N ILE A 99 0.26 -10.40 -7.58
CA ILE A 99 1.03 -9.31 -8.19
C ILE A 99 0.33 -8.80 -9.43
N THR A 100 0.23 -7.48 -9.53
CA THR A 100 -0.23 -6.78 -10.73
C THR A 100 0.85 -5.84 -11.21
N HIS A 101 0.70 -5.38 -12.45
CA HIS A 101 1.66 -4.47 -13.06
C HIS A 101 0.98 -3.49 -14.01
N LYS A 102 1.65 -2.38 -14.27
CA LYS A 102 1.22 -1.37 -15.24
C LYS A 102 2.43 -0.93 -16.06
N ILE A 103 2.25 -0.85 -17.37
CA ILE A 103 3.22 -0.26 -18.29
C ILE A 103 2.75 1.16 -18.61
N TYR A 104 3.64 2.14 -18.45
CA TYR A 104 3.38 3.54 -18.79
C TYR A 104 4.06 3.94 -20.10
N SER A 105 5.26 3.41 -20.35
CA SER A 105 6.01 3.66 -21.58
C SER A 105 5.99 2.44 -22.50
N SER A 106 5.60 2.62 -23.75
CA SER A 106 5.33 1.55 -24.74
C SER A 106 6.57 0.72 -25.12
N ASN A 107 7.77 1.25 -24.90
CA ASN A 107 9.02 0.52 -25.12
C ASN A 107 9.33 -0.48 -23.99
N TRP A 108 8.56 -0.50 -22.90
CA TRP A 108 8.69 -1.48 -21.82
C TRP A 108 7.66 -2.60 -21.91
N LYS A 109 8.04 -3.78 -21.45
CA LYS A 109 7.16 -4.94 -21.25
C LYS A 109 7.51 -5.64 -19.95
N ILE A 110 6.51 -6.09 -19.21
CA ILE A 110 6.70 -7.08 -18.15
C ILE A 110 6.69 -8.46 -18.81
N THR A 111 7.83 -9.14 -18.82
CA THR A 111 7.97 -10.46 -19.45
C THR A 111 7.69 -11.61 -18.48
N SER A 112 7.79 -11.34 -17.17
CA SER A 112 7.37 -12.29 -16.14
C SER A 112 6.94 -11.54 -14.89
N ALA A 113 5.92 -12.06 -14.23
CA ALA A 113 5.47 -11.64 -12.92
C ALA A 113 4.95 -12.86 -12.17
N SER A 114 5.39 -13.05 -10.93
CA SER A 114 4.89 -14.12 -10.07
C SER A 114 4.80 -13.64 -8.64
N ALA A 115 3.88 -14.25 -7.89
CA ALA A 115 3.69 -13.97 -6.47
C ALA A 115 3.70 -15.29 -5.70
N THR A 116 4.41 -15.30 -4.58
CA THR A 116 4.50 -16.45 -3.67
C THR A 116 4.27 -15.98 -2.25
N LYS A 117 3.94 -16.95 -1.38
CA LYS A 117 3.75 -16.72 0.04
C LYS A 117 4.51 -17.75 0.85
N SER A 118 5.16 -17.32 1.93
CA SER A 118 5.85 -18.20 2.87
C SER A 118 5.97 -17.54 4.23
N GLY A 119 5.63 -18.26 5.30
CA GLY A 119 5.60 -17.71 6.65
C GLY A 119 4.77 -16.43 6.71
N ASN A 120 5.36 -15.34 7.21
CA ASN A 120 4.74 -14.03 7.29
C ASN A 120 5.04 -13.10 6.10
N LYS A 121 5.47 -13.65 4.96
CA LYS A 121 5.94 -12.89 3.79
C LYS A 121 5.12 -13.20 2.54
N ALA A 122 4.71 -12.14 1.85
CA ALA A 122 4.35 -12.16 0.44
C ALA A 122 5.58 -11.72 -0.36
N THR A 123 5.89 -12.44 -1.44
CA THR A 123 7.05 -12.15 -2.30
C THR A 123 6.61 -12.10 -3.76
N GLY A 124 6.90 -10.99 -4.43
CA GLY A 124 6.66 -10.77 -5.84
C GLY A 124 7.95 -10.74 -6.62
N ASN A 125 8.05 -11.47 -7.73
CA ASN A 125 9.18 -11.39 -8.65
C ASN A 125 8.71 -10.86 -10.00
N VAL A 126 9.39 -9.84 -10.52
CA VAL A 126 9.03 -9.17 -11.77
C VAL A 126 10.25 -8.99 -12.63
N THR A 127 10.11 -9.30 -13.92
CA THR A 127 11.10 -8.99 -14.95
C THR A 127 10.50 -7.99 -15.94
N ALA A 128 11.04 -6.77 -15.96
CA ALA A 128 10.71 -5.74 -16.93
C ALA A 128 11.82 -5.64 -17.98
N LYS A 129 11.48 -5.60 -19.27
CA LYS A 129 12.43 -5.42 -20.36
C LYS A 129 12.08 -4.21 -21.21
N ARG A 130 13.08 -3.41 -21.55
CA ARG A 130 12.96 -2.32 -22.52
C ARG A 130 13.39 -2.81 -23.89
N TYR A 131 12.61 -2.48 -24.91
CA TYR A 131 12.83 -2.87 -26.29
C TYR A 131 13.04 -1.64 -27.17
N LEU A 132 14.02 -1.70 -28.07
CA LEU A 132 14.19 -0.75 -29.15
C LEU A 132 14.15 -1.53 -30.47
N VAL A 133 13.24 -1.15 -31.36
CA VAL A 133 13.05 -1.82 -32.66
C VAL A 133 12.89 -3.35 -32.50
N GLY A 134 12.16 -3.78 -31.47
CA GLY A 134 11.91 -5.20 -31.18
C GLY A 134 13.04 -5.95 -30.46
N ILE A 135 14.20 -5.34 -30.23
CA ILE A 135 15.36 -5.95 -29.56
C ILE A 135 15.39 -5.53 -28.09
N PRO A 136 15.54 -6.45 -27.12
CA PRO A 136 15.67 -6.10 -25.71
C PRO A 136 17.02 -5.43 -25.45
N VAL A 137 17.01 -4.20 -24.95
CA VAL A 137 18.22 -3.39 -24.67
C VAL A 137 18.47 -3.18 -23.18
N GLN A 138 17.49 -3.47 -22.33
CA GLN A 138 17.60 -3.35 -20.87
C GLN A 138 16.70 -4.37 -20.21
N THR A 139 17.21 -5.00 -19.14
CA THR A 139 16.43 -5.89 -18.28
C THR A 139 16.51 -5.40 -16.84
N ASN A 140 15.35 -5.24 -16.21
CA ASN A 140 15.19 -4.87 -14.82
C ASN A 140 14.48 -6.01 -14.08
N ASN A 141 15.24 -6.74 -13.26
CA ASN A 141 14.70 -7.77 -12.36
C ASN A 141 14.43 -7.14 -11.00
N ARG A 142 13.25 -7.38 -10.43
CA ARG A 142 12.90 -6.90 -9.09
C ARG A 142 12.20 -7.97 -8.27
N THR A 143 12.63 -8.06 -7.02
CA THR A 143 11.95 -8.81 -5.97
C THR A 143 11.34 -7.82 -5.00
N ILE A 144 10.02 -7.90 -4.83
CA ILE A 144 9.24 -7.10 -3.89
C ILE A 144 8.89 -8.04 -2.74
N THR A 145 9.14 -7.65 -1.50
CA THR A 145 8.73 -8.42 -0.33
C THR A 145 7.91 -7.55 0.59
N LEU A 146 6.70 -8.01 0.91
CA LEU A 146 5.82 -7.43 1.91
C LEU A 146 5.71 -8.42 3.07
N THR A 147 6.09 -7.96 4.25
CA THR A 147 6.10 -8.76 5.49
C THR A 147 5.08 -8.21 6.47
N CYS A 148 4.46 -9.08 7.27
CA CYS A 148 3.63 -8.69 8.40
C CYS A 148 4.29 -9.17 9.71
N SER A 149 4.46 -8.27 10.69
CA SER A 149 4.95 -8.63 12.02
C SER A 149 3.85 -9.27 12.87
N ALA A 150 4.24 -9.91 13.99
CA ALA A 150 3.31 -10.49 14.94
C ALA A 150 2.30 -9.48 15.52
N SER A 151 2.69 -8.20 15.61
CA SER A 151 1.85 -7.07 16.04
C SER A 151 1.00 -6.47 14.92
N GLY A 152 1.08 -6.99 13.69
CA GLY A 152 0.29 -6.50 12.56
C GLY A 152 0.86 -5.28 11.84
N VAL A 153 2.15 -4.96 12.01
CA VAL A 153 2.85 -3.91 11.25
C VAL A 153 3.34 -4.47 9.92
N LEU A 154 3.07 -3.76 8.81
CA LEU A 154 3.53 -4.11 7.47
C LEU A 154 4.86 -3.44 7.12
N SER A 155 5.74 -4.14 6.38
CA SER A 155 7.06 -3.65 5.93
C SER A 155 7.52 -4.27 4.61
#